data_AF-A0A7D9EC86-F1
#
_entry.id   AF-A0A7D9EC86-F1
#
_cell.length_a   1.000
_cell.length_b   1.000
_cell.length_c   1.000
_cell.angle_alpha   90.00
_cell.angle_beta   90.00
_cell.angle_gamma   90.00
#
_symmetry.space_group_name_H-M   'P 1'
#
loop_
_entity.id
_entity.type
_entity.pdbx_description
1 polymer ?
#
loop_
_entity_poly.entity_id
_entity_poly.type
_entity_poly.pdbx_seq_one_letter_code
_entity_poly.pdbx_strand_id
1 'polypeptide(L)'
;MNQAVFAPESVQQPGARENVAYLTNTERRREAEASSSIGKPRPQVEPARNTAEQNIPTNFRDLLEKMANEYDISFLPITGRRHEGKALYSYGKLTIFIERGVVFYQAPNGSFNPVSITNLVNMAK
;
A
#
# COMPACT_ATOMS: atom_id res chain seq x y z
N MET A 1 61.49 23.38 20.96
CA MET A 1 60.99 23.19 19.58
C MET A 1 59.54 22.74 19.68
N ASN A 2 58.65 23.62 19.18
CA ASN A 2 57.24 23.45 18.74
C ASN A 2 56.24 22.75 19.70
N GLN A 3 55.46 23.49 20.50
CA GLN A 3 54.25 24.30 20.19
C GLN A 3 52.95 23.49 19.94
N ALA A 4 52.06 23.61 20.95
CA ALA A 4 50.58 23.75 20.96
C ALA A 4 49.68 23.00 19.95
N VAL A 5 48.59 22.40 20.45
CA VAL A 5 47.21 22.75 20.02
C VAL A 5 46.13 22.20 20.98
N PHE A 6 45.34 23.12 21.54
CA PHE A 6 43.91 23.08 21.88
C PHE A 6 43.34 22.12 22.97
N ALA A 7 42.93 22.75 24.08
CA ALA A 7 41.67 22.48 24.79
C ALA A 7 40.49 23.11 24.00
N PRO A 8 39.26 23.22 24.55
CA PRO A 8 38.36 22.30 25.25
C PRO A 8 37.08 22.11 24.38
N GLU A 9 35.96 21.71 24.99
CA GLU A 9 34.58 22.04 24.57
C GLU A 9 33.65 20.84 24.26
N SER A 10 32.59 20.84 25.06
CA SER A 10 31.32 20.14 24.90
C SER A 10 30.83 20.06 23.45
N VAL A 11 30.67 18.84 22.96
CA VAL A 11 29.70 18.56 21.88
C VAL A 11 28.66 17.59 22.43
N GLN A 12 27.66 18.21 23.06
CA GLN A 12 26.26 17.84 22.92
C GLN A 12 26.06 17.14 21.56
N GLN A 13 25.66 15.88 21.53
CA GLN A 13 25.04 15.32 20.32
C GLN A 13 23.55 15.69 20.36
N PRO A 14 23.09 16.68 19.58
CA PRO A 14 21.68 17.02 19.49
C PRO A 14 21.03 15.97 18.59
N GLY A 15 20.05 15.24 19.11
CA GLY A 15 19.19 14.36 18.30
C GLY A 15 19.20 12.86 18.64
N ALA A 16 19.85 12.43 19.73
CA ALA A 16 19.95 11.00 20.08
C ALA A 16 19.13 10.58 21.32
N ARG A 17 18.08 11.29 21.74
CA ARG A 17 17.26 10.91 22.92
C ARG A 17 15.75 11.18 22.81
N GLU A 18 15.10 10.83 21.69
CA GLU A 18 13.63 11.06 21.59
C GLU A 18 12.79 9.82 21.18
N ASN A 19 13.41 8.66 20.88
CA ASN A 19 12.67 7.49 20.35
C ASN A 19 12.26 6.42 21.39
N VAL A 20 12.14 6.76 22.68
CA VAL A 20 11.76 5.79 23.73
C VAL A 20 10.35 5.99 24.30
N ALA A 21 9.59 6.97 23.81
CA ALA A 21 8.30 7.34 24.40
C ALA A 21 7.08 6.58 23.87
N TYR A 22 7.18 5.79 22.80
CA TYR A 22 5.98 5.19 22.18
C TYR A 22 5.54 3.84 22.77
N LEU A 23 6.36 3.21 23.62
CA LEU A 23 6.00 1.92 24.24
C LEU A 23 5.04 2.05 25.43
N THR A 24 4.86 3.24 26.01
CA THR A 24 4.03 3.43 27.22
C THR A 24 2.59 3.88 26.93
N ASN A 25 2.28 4.37 25.72
CA ASN A 25 0.94 4.92 25.43
C ASN A 25 -0.06 3.92 24.82
N THR A 26 0.37 2.74 24.36
CA THR A 26 -0.52 1.75 23.74
C THR A 26 -1.25 0.87 24.76
N GLU A 27 -0.76 0.77 26.00
CA GLU A 27 -1.29 -0.21 26.96
C GLU A 27 -2.46 0.30 27.80
N ARG A 28 -2.52 1.61 28.11
CA ARG A 28 -3.57 2.17 28.99
C ARG A 28 -4.94 2.36 28.33
N ARG A 29 -5.04 2.18 27.00
CA ARG A 29 -6.34 2.26 26.29
C ARG A 29 -6.97 0.88 26.05
N ARG A 30 -6.36 -0.19 26.57
CA ARG A 30 -6.84 -1.58 26.40
C ARG A 30 -7.71 -2.09 27.56
N GLU A 31 -7.76 -1.36 28.67
CA GLU A 31 -8.45 -1.77 29.91
C GLU A 31 -9.88 -1.23 30.05
N ALA A 32 -10.41 -0.45 29.09
CA ALA A 32 -11.75 0.16 29.18
C ALA A 32 -12.85 -0.51 28.34
N GLU A 33 -12.56 -1.58 27.60
CA GLU A 33 -13.55 -2.23 26.70
C GLU A 33 -13.77 -3.72 27.03
N ALA A 34 -13.35 -4.16 28.22
CA ALA A 34 -13.43 -5.54 28.69
C ALA A 34 -14.74 -5.89 29.41
N SER A 35 -15.83 -5.17 29.18
CA SER A 35 -17.13 -5.50 29.77
C SER A 35 -18.29 -4.91 28.98
N SER A 36 -18.73 -5.61 27.93
CA SER A 36 -20.16 -5.81 27.63
C SER A 36 -20.39 -6.72 26.41
N SER A 37 -21.19 -7.76 26.65
CA SER A 37 -22.14 -8.42 25.74
C SER A 37 -21.65 -9.16 24.48
N ILE A 38 -21.56 -10.49 24.62
CA ILE A 38 -22.37 -11.51 23.89
C ILE A 38 -22.51 -11.34 22.36
N GLY A 39 -21.79 -12.18 21.60
CA GLY A 39 -22.27 -12.72 20.31
C GLY A 39 -21.39 -12.54 19.05
N LYS A 40 -20.97 -13.68 18.45
CA LYS A 40 -20.70 -13.91 17.00
C LYS A 40 -19.36 -13.39 16.38
N PRO A 41 -18.91 -13.97 15.23
CA PRO A 41 -17.67 -14.74 15.14
C PRO A 41 -16.47 -14.05 14.44
N ARG A 42 -15.27 -14.59 14.73
CA ARG A 42 -14.04 -14.63 13.93
C ARG A 42 -13.68 -13.38 13.10
N PRO A 43 -12.76 -12.51 13.58
CA PRO A 43 -12.17 -11.48 12.75
C PRO A 43 -11.21 -12.10 11.74
N GLN A 44 -11.51 -11.87 10.47
CA GLN A 44 -10.63 -12.13 9.35
C GLN A 44 -9.37 -11.26 9.52
N VAL A 45 -8.22 -11.86 9.22
CA VAL A 45 -6.94 -11.19 9.15
C VAL A 45 -6.92 -10.27 7.93
N GLU A 46 -7.34 -9.02 8.10
CA GLU A 46 -7.03 -7.94 7.16
C GLU A 46 -5.86 -7.13 7.71
N PRO A 47 -4.65 -7.24 7.14
CA PRO A 47 -3.64 -6.23 7.37
C PRO A 47 -3.78 -5.11 6.34
N ALA A 48 -3.98 -3.92 6.90
CA ALA A 48 -3.34 -2.69 6.47
C ALA A 48 -3.78 -2.11 5.12
N ARG A 49 -4.84 -1.32 5.23
CA ARG A 49 -4.99 0.00 4.60
C ARG A 49 -3.65 0.76 4.54
N ASN A 50 -3.42 1.40 3.40
CA ASN A 50 -2.40 2.42 3.08
C ASN A 50 -1.02 1.88 2.68
N THR A 51 -0.67 2.00 1.39
CA THR A 51 0.45 2.83 0.91
C THR A 51 0.40 2.90 -0.62
N ALA A 52 0.52 4.11 -1.17
CA ALA A 52 0.59 4.49 -2.58
C ALA A 52 -0.76 4.75 -3.30
N GLU A 53 -1.43 5.82 -2.87
CA GLU A 53 -2.11 6.75 -3.79
C GLU A 53 -1.07 7.30 -4.78
N GLN A 54 -0.73 6.50 -5.78
CA GLN A 54 -0.22 7.03 -7.03
C GLN A 54 -1.36 7.85 -7.64
N ASN A 55 -1.02 9.04 -8.14
CA ASN A 55 -1.90 10.07 -8.71
C ASN A 55 -2.64 9.56 -9.97
N ILE A 56 -3.41 8.49 -9.83
CA ILE A 56 -4.36 8.01 -10.82
C ILE A 56 -5.58 8.89 -10.61
N PRO A 57 -6.11 9.56 -11.64
CA PRO A 57 -7.38 10.26 -11.53
C PRO A 57 -8.39 9.29 -10.94
N THR A 58 -8.91 9.61 -9.76
CA THR A 58 -9.74 8.74 -8.92
C THR A 58 -10.84 8.05 -9.73
N ASN A 59 -11.36 8.75 -10.75
CA ASN A 59 -12.38 8.29 -11.69
C ASN A 59 -12.03 7.01 -12.48
N PHE A 60 -10.79 6.84 -12.96
CA PHE A 60 -10.47 5.69 -13.82
C PHE A 60 -10.32 4.40 -13.01
N ARG A 61 -9.73 4.51 -11.82
CA ARG A 61 -9.64 3.39 -10.88
C ARG A 61 -11.02 2.98 -10.38
N ASP A 62 -11.87 3.96 -10.05
CA ASP A 62 -13.26 3.71 -9.63
C ASP A 62 -14.05 2.97 -10.71
N LEU A 63 -13.91 3.35 -11.98
CA LEU A 63 -14.54 2.64 -13.10
C LEU A 63 -14.08 1.19 -13.22
N LEU A 64 -12.79 0.92 -13.03
CA LEU A 64 -12.25 -0.44 -12.99
C LEU A 64 -12.80 -1.23 -11.82
N GLU A 65 -12.91 -0.63 -10.64
CA GLU A 65 -13.47 -1.27 -9.45
C GLU A 65 -14.96 -1.59 -9.62
N LYS A 66 -15.73 -0.65 -10.16
CA LYS A 66 -17.15 -0.84 -10.49
C LYS A 66 -17.34 -1.98 -11.50
N MET A 67 -16.57 -1.97 -12.58
CA MET A 67 -16.61 -3.04 -13.61
C MET A 67 -16.09 -4.37 -13.06
N ALA A 68 -15.15 -4.36 -12.11
CA ALA A 68 -14.72 -5.59 -11.46
C ALA A 68 -15.87 -6.18 -10.63
N ASN A 69 -16.52 -5.34 -9.81
CA ASN A 69 -17.63 -5.73 -8.94
C ASN A 69 -18.85 -6.22 -9.74
N GLU A 70 -19.22 -5.53 -10.82
CA GLU A 70 -20.37 -5.90 -11.66
C GLU A 70 -20.25 -7.29 -12.31
N TYR A 71 -19.03 -7.76 -12.57
CA TYR A 71 -18.75 -9.06 -13.19
C TYR A 71 -18.15 -10.08 -12.22
N ASP A 72 -18.19 -9.81 -10.90
CA ASP A 72 -17.59 -10.64 -9.84
C ASP A 72 -16.09 -10.93 -10.05
N ILE A 73 -15.37 -9.96 -10.61
CA ILE A 73 -13.92 -10.03 -10.86
C ILE A 73 -13.18 -9.42 -9.69
N SER A 74 -12.13 -10.10 -9.21
CA SER A 74 -11.28 -9.57 -8.14
C SER A 74 -10.37 -8.46 -8.67
N PHE A 75 -10.47 -7.25 -8.11
CA PHE A 75 -9.54 -6.15 -8.36
C PHE A 75 -8.74 -5.82 -7.10
N LEU A 76 -7.49 -6.29 -7.03
CA LEU A 76 -6.63 -6.17 -5.84
C LEU A 76 -5.22 -5.68 -6.19
N PRO A 77 -4.61 -4.78 -5.40
CA PRO A 77 -3.20 -4.43 -5.59
C PRO A 77 -2.28 -5.62 -5.31
N ILE A 78 -1.28 -5.84 -6.17
CA ILE A 78 -0.28 -6.91 -5.98
C ILE A 78 0.88 -6.35 -5.15
N THR A 79 0.87 -6.66 -3.87
CA THR A 79 1.94 -6.26 -2.94
C THR A 79 3.27 -6.90 -3.32
N GLY A 80 4.35 -6.12 -3.27
CA GLY A 80 5.71 -6.61 -3.52
C GLY A 80 6.11 -6.74 -4.99
N ARG A 81 5.20 -6.49 -5.94
CA ARG A 81 5.55 -6.38 -7.36
C ARG A 81 5.27 -4.98 -7.92
N ARG A 82 6.24 -4.46 -8.64
CA ARG A 82 6.14 -3.20 -9.39
C ARG A 82 6.69 -3.42 -10.79
N HIS A 83 6.06 -2.79 -11.76
CA HIS A 83 6.57 -2.74 -13.14
C HIS A 83 6.84 -1.28 -13.47
N GLU A 84 8.07 -0.95 -13.84
CA GLU A 84 8.48 0.44 -14.13
C GLU A 84 8.17 1.44 -13.00
N GLY A 85 8.26 1.00 -11.74
CA GLY A 85 7.89 1.82 -10.56
C GLY A 85 6.37 1.99 -10.35
N LYS A 86 5.54 1.53 -11.28
CA LYS A 86 4.08 1.55 -11.18
C LYS A 86 3.57 0.35 -10.37
N ALA A 87 2.48 0.56 -9.65
CA ALA A 87 1.79 -0.51 -8.93
C ALA A 87 1.13 -1.46 -9.93
N LEU A 88 1.27 -2.76 -9.69
CA LEU A 88 0.53 -3.79 -10.39
C LEU A 88 -0.75 -4.11 -9.62
N TYR A 89 -1.82 -4.37 -10.35
CA TYR A 89 -3.11 -4.81 -9.83
C TYR A 89 -3.46 -6.16 -10.45
N SER A 90 -4.05 -7.04 -9.67
CA SER A 90 -4.70 -8.26 -10.13
C SER A 90 -6.11 -7.88 -10.56
N TYR A 91 -6.48 -8.24 -11.77
CA TYR A 91 -7.83 -8.13 -12.32
C TYR A 91 -8.28 -9.53 -12.75
N GLY A 92 -8.89 -10.26 -11.81
CA GLY A 92 -9.14 -11.69 -11.94
C GLY A 92 -7.83 -12.47 -12.11
N LYS A 93 -7.70 -13.17 -13.23
CA LYS A 93 -6.48 -13.90 -13.64
C LYS A 93 -5.42 -13.05 -14.31
N LEU A 94 -5.73 -11.79 -14.63
CA LEU A 94 -4.83 -10.90 -15.36
C LEU A 94 -4.06 -10.02 -14.38
N THR A 95 -2.79 -9.75 -14.69
CA THR A 95 -2.03 -8.70 -14.02
C THR A 95 -2.07 -7.45 -14.88
N ILE A 96 -2.45 -6.33 -14.30
CA ILE A 96 -2.59 -5.05 -14.99
C ILE A 96 -1.82 -3.94 -14.28
N PHE A 97 -1.52 -2.87 -15.00
CA PHE A 97 -1.19 -1.59 -14.41
C PHE A 97 -1.95 -0.47 -15.12
N ILE A 98 -2.01 0.68 -14.46
CA ILE A 98 -2.70 1.85 -14.97
C ILE A 98 -1.67 2.96 -15.17
N GLU A 99 -1.70 3.58 -16.34
CA GLU A 99 -0.90 4.77 -16.63
C GLU A 99 -1.75 5.81 -17.34
N ARG A 100 -1.82 7.04 -16.79
CA ARG A 100 -2.46 8.21 -17.43
C ARG A 100 -3.88 7.93 -17.99
N GLY A 101 -4.65 7.04 -17.35
CA GLY A 101 -6.00 6.67 -17.79
C GLY A 101 -6.07 5.56 -18.85
N VAL A 102 -4.97 4.82 -19.07
CA VAL A 102 -4.92 3.64 -19.93
C VAL A 102 -4.58 2.43 -19.06
N VAL A 103 -5.29 1.31 -19.26
CA VAL A 103 -4.95 0.02 -18.65
C VAL A 103 -4.02 -0.74 -19.57
N PHE A 104 -2.97 -1.30 -18.99
CA PHE A 104 -2.10 -2.25 -19.64
C PHE A 104 -2.23 -3.59 -18.93
N TYR A 105 -2.44 -4.67 -19.68
CA TYR A 105 -2.40 -6.02 -19.13
C TYR A 105 -1.11 -6.72 -19.51
N GLN A 106 -0.65 -7.60 -18.63
CA GLN A 106 0.49 -8.46 -18.89
C GLN A 106 0.05 -9.62 -19.79
N ALA A 107 0.54 -9.64 -21.02
CA ALA A 107 0.36 -10.72 -21.95
C ALA A 107 1.25 -11.94 -21.57
N PRO A 108 0.94 -13.15 -22.08
CA PRO A 108 1.69 -14.37 -21.74
C PRO A 108 3.19 -14.31 -22.11
N ASN A 109 3.55 -13.46 -23.07
CA ASN A 109 4.93 -13.20 -23.47
C ASN A 109 5.68 -12.24 -22.51
N GLY A 110 5.04 -11.80 -21.43
CA GLY A 110 5.59 -10.85 -20.47
C GLY A 110 5.53 -9.38 -20.90
N SER A 111 5.02 -9.08 -22.10
CA SER A 111 4.82 -7.71 -22.58
C SER A 111 3.54 -7.10 -21.99
N PHE A 112 3.52 -5.77 -21.88
CA PHE A 112 2.35 -5.04 -21.43
C PHE A 112 1.67 -4.35 -22.61
N ASN A 113 0.44 -4.75 -22.91
CA ASN A 113 -0.32 -4.22 -24.04
C ASN A 113 -1.49 -3.36 -23.54
N PRO A 114 -1.73 -2.21 -24.18
CA PRO A 114 -2.88 -1.36 -23.82
C PRO A 114 -4.18 -2.09 -24.16
N VAL A 115 -5.15 -2.01 -23.25
CA VAL A 115 -6.46 -2.66 -23.41
C VAL A 115 -7.58 -1.78 -22.88
N SER A 116 -8.70 -1.78 -23.59
CA SER A 116 -9.93 -1.13 -23.14
C SER A 116 -10.56 -1.91 -21.99
N ILE A 117 -11.23 -1.22 -21.06
CA ILE A 117 -11.88 -1.85 -19.90
C ILE A 117 -12.87 -2.96 -20.32
N THR A 118 -13.67 -2.72 -21.37
CA THR A 118 -14.59 -3.73 -21.91
C THR A 118 -13.87 -5.01 -22.34
N ASN A 119 -12.75 -4.87 -23.05
CA ASN A 119 -11.96 -6.03 -23.49
C ASN A 119 -11.27 -6.70 -22.29
N LEU A 120 -10.81 -5.92 -21.32
CA LEU A 120 -10.23 -6.44 -20.08
C LEU A 120 -11.23 -7.32 -19.33
N VAL A 121 -12.49 -6.89 -19.18
CA VAL A 121 -13.56 -7.68 -18.56
C VAL A 121 -13.78 -8.99 -19.32
N ASN A 122 -13.89 -8.94 -20.65
CA ASN A 122 -14.07 -10.13 -21.47
C ASN A 122 -12.91 -11.13 -21.33
N MET A 123 -11.68 -10.65 -21.17
CA MET A 123 -10.50 -11.48 -20.98
C MET A 123 -10.37 -12.03 -19.55
N ALA A 124 -10.94 -11.34 -18.56
CA ALA A 124 -10.87 -11.70 -17.15
C ALA A 124 -11.97 -12.67 -16.70
N LYS A 125 -13.12 -12.66 -17.40
CA LYS A 125 -14.17 -13.70 -17.32
C LYS A 125 -13.58 -15.09 -17.59
#